data_AF-A0A960BFU2-F1
#
_entry.id   AF-A0A960BFU2-F1
#
_cell.length_a   1.000
_cell.length_b   1.000
_cell.length_c   1.000
_cell.angle_alpha   90.00
_cell.angle_beta   90.00
_cell.angle_gamma   90.00
#
_symmetry.space_group_name_H-M   'P 1'
#
loop_
_entity.id
_entity.type
_entity.pdbx_description
1 polymer ?
#
loop_
_entity_poly.entity_id
_entity_poly.type
_entity_poly.pdbx_seq_one_letter_code
_entity_poly.pdbx_strand_id
1 'polypeptide(L)'
;SRPGVGEIGADGRAAGAFDLGEALNDSFRFALSRQIVGEIRGPETWTMIKAMESGTGSLSTTHAADANACIRKLVTCAMEAGNHVTRDLALEKLVGCLNLIVQLNRRVVTLPDGTQQLRRWVSEVVLVEPGERELGYALEHLCGPSMDGPAQASGILPPQVMALTEYGF
;
A
#
# COMPACT_ATOMS: atom_id res chain seq x y z
N SER A 1 -10.54 0.71 -16.51
CA SER A 1 -11.37 -0.42 -16.99
C SER A 1 -11.99 -0.04 -18.32
N ARG A 2 -11.81 -0.86 -19.36
CA ARG A 2 -12.61 -0.69 -20.59
C ARG A 2 -14.03 -1.17 -20.27
N PRO A 3 -15.08 -0.36 -20.47
CA PRO A 3 -16.44 -0.87 -20.38
C PRO A 3 -16.66 -1.80 -21.58
N GLY A 4 -16.76 -3.10 -21.32
CA GLY A 4 -17.21 -4.06 -22.32
C GLY A 4 -18.61 -3.68 -22.78
N VAL A 5 -18.86 -3.83 -24.08
CA VAL A 5 -20.21 -3.97 -24.64
C VAL A 5 -20.91 -4.98 -23.73
N GLY A 6 -22.03 -4.65 -23.08
CA GLY A 6 -22.61 -5.37 -21.94
C GLY A 6 -23.02 -6.85 -22.14
N GLU A 7 -22.46 -7.50 -23.14
CA GLU A 7 -22.38 -8.94 -23.31
C GLU A 7 -21.69 -9.59 -22.10
N ILE A 8 -22.35 -10.60 -21.55
CA ILE A 8 -21.84 -11.41 -20.45
C ILE A 8 -21.44 -12.76 -21.05
N GLY A 9 -20.19 -13.16 -20.81
CA GLY A 9 -19.67 -14.46 -21.24
C GLY A 9 -20.33 -15.62 -20.50
N ALA A 10 -20.07 -16.84 -20.98
CA ALA A 10 -20.58 -18.07 -20.36
C ALA A 10 -20.10 -18.27 -18.90
N ASP A 11 -19.04 -17.56 -18.50
CA ASP A 11 -18.47 -17.52 -17.15
C ASP A 11 -19.13 -16.46 -16.24
N GLY A 12 -20.12 -15.71 -16.74
CA GLY A 12 -20.80 -14.65 -15.98
C GLY A 12 -20.01 -13.34 -15.89
N ARG A 13 -18.85 -13.21 -16.54
CA ARG A 13 -18.07 -11.96 -16.59
C ARG A 13 -18.43 -11.17 -17.85
N ALA A 14 -18.28 -9.85 -17.80
CA ALA A 14 -18.46 -9.03 -19.00
C ALA A 14 -17.44 -9.45 -20.07
N ALA A 15 -17.86 -9.53 -21.33
CA ALA A 15 -16.98 -9.88 -22.43
C ALA A 15 -15.82 -8.88 -22.52
N GLY A 16 -14.59 -9.40 -22.48
CA GLY A 16 -13.37 -8.59 -22.43
C GLY A 16 -13.10 -7.92 -21.08
N ALA A 17 -13.77 -8.34 -20.00
CA ALA A 17 -13.39 -7.96 -18.65
C ALA A 17 -11.93 -8.35 -18.39
N PHE A 18 -11.16 -7.37 -17.93
CA PHE A 18 -9.78 -7.54 -17.51
C PHE A 18 -9.61 -6.80 -16.19
N ASP A 19 -9.41 -7.55 -15.12
CA ASP A 19 -9.28 -7.01 -13.78
C ASP A 19 -7.80 -6.85 -13.35
N LEU A 20 -7.62 -6.23 -12.19
CA LEU A 20 -6.28 -5.95 -11.66
C LEU A 20 -5.56 -7.23 -11.22
N GLY A 21 -6.29 -8.25 -10.78
CA GLY A 21 -5.72 -9.55 -10.43
C GLY A 21 -5.17 -10.27 -11.66
N GLU A 22 -5.90 -10.23 -12.78
CA GLU A 22 -5.45 -10.73 -14.08
C GLU A 22 -4.21 -9.97 -14.57
N ALA A 23 -4.22 -8.64 -14.51
CA ALA A 23 -3.07 -7.81 -14.86
C ALA A 23 -1.82 -8.14 -14.03
N LEU A 24 -1.97 -8.33 -12.71
CA LEU A 24 -0.86 -8.67 -11.83
C LEU A 24 -0.32 -10.07 -12.10
N ASN A 25 -1.19 -11.06 -12.29
CA ASN A 25 -0.77 -12.43 -12.61
C ASN A 25 -0.05 -12.49 -13.96
N ASP A 26 -0.56 -11.79 -14.99
CA ASP A 26 0.11 -11.69 -16.28
C ASP A 26 1.47 -11.00 -16.17
N SER A 27 1.60 -10.03 -15.25
CA SER A 27 2.84 -9.29 -15.03
C SER A 27 4.01 -10.20 -14.60
N PHE A 28 3.74 -11.34 -13.95
CA PHE A 28 4.76 -12.31 -13.52
C PHE A 28 5.50 -12.98 -14.68
N ARG A 29 5.01 -12.85 -15.91
CA ARG A 29 5.68 -13.38 -17.10
C ARG A 29 6.79 -12.45 -17.61
N PHE A 30 6.90 -11.25 -17.06
CA PHE A 30 7.91 -10.27 -17.45
C PHE A 30 9.03 -10.17 -16.39
N ALA A 31 10.25 -9.86 -16.84
CA ALA A 31 11.37 -9.54 -15.96
C ALA A 31 11.30 -8.09 -15.48
N LEU A 32 10.31 -7.78 -14.63
CA LEU A 32 10.09 -6.42 -14.13
C LEU A 32 11.14 -6.05 -13.07
N SER A 33 11.72 -4.85 -13.18
CA SER A 33 12.56 -4.29 -12.11
C SER A 33 11.72 -3.65 -11.00
N ARG A 34 10.50 -3.19 -11.34
CA ARG A 34 9.55 -2.56 -10.42
C ARG A 34 8.12 -2.96 -10.77
N GLN A 35 7.28 -3.14 -9.76
CA GLN A 35 5.84 -3.33 -9.93
C GLN A 35 5.07 -2.17 -9.26
N ILE A 36 4.34 -1.39 -10.07
CA ILE A 36 3.58 -0.24 -9.58
C ILE A 36 2.11 -0.48 -9.88
N VAL A 37 1.32 -0.55 -8.82
CA VAL A 37 -0.14 -0.65 -8.89
C VAL A 37 -0.72 0.68 -8.44
N GLY A 38 -1.70 1.20 -9.18
CA GLY A 38 -2.29 2.49 -8.84
C GLY A 38 -2.94 2.46 -7.45
N GLU A 39 -3.91 1.56 -7.26
CA GLU A 39 -4.62 1.39 -6.00
C GLU A 39 -5.00 -0.08 -5.82
N ILE A 40 -4.81 -0.62 -4.62
CA ILE A 40 -5.30 -1.94 -4.21
C ILE A 40 -6.47 -1.79 -3.24
N ARG A 41 -7.54 -2.55 -3.50
CA ARG A 41 -8.84 -2.42 -2.84
C ARG A 41 -9.51 -3.73 -2.46
N GLY A 42 -9.01 -4.88 -2.94
CA GLY A 42 -9.62 -6.18 -2.66
C GLY A 42 -8.65 -7.36 -2.86
N PRO A 43 -9.12 -8.50 -3.40
CA PRO A 43 -8.38 -9.78 -3.40
C PRO A 43 -7.07 -9.73 -4.18
N GLU A 44 -6.89 -8.76 -5.09
CA GLU A 44 -5.63 -8.52 -5.78
C GLU A 44 -4.46 -8.22 -4.84
N THR A 45 -4.74 -7.82 -3.59
CA THR A 45 -3.74 -7.59 -2.54
C THR A 45 -2.90 -8.83 -2.29
N TRP A 46 -3.50 -10.02 -2.36
CA TRP A 46 -2.76 -11.28 -2.20
C TRP A 46 -1.77 -11.52 -3.35
N THR A 47 -2.19 -11.23 -4.58
CA THR A 47 -1.31 -11.29 -5.75
C THR A 47 -0.18 -10.25 -5.65
N MET A 48 -0.49 -9.06 -5.16
CA MET A 48 0.50 -8.02 -4.89
C MET A 48 1.55 -8.47 -3.87
N ILE A 49 1.14 -9.11 -2.77
CA ILE A 49 2.07 -9.65 -1.77
C ILE A 49 3.02 -10.68 -2.41
N LYS A 50 2.51 -11.62 -3.20
CA LYS A 50 3.35 -12.59 -3.93
C LYS A 50 4.35 -11.94 -4.87
N ALA A 51 3.96 -10.83 -5.50
CA ALA A 51 4.86 -10.05 -6.33
C ALA A 51 5.99 -9.42 -5.51
N MET A 52 5.66 -8.83 -4.36
CA MET A 52 6.63 -8.24 -3.45
C MET A 52 7.62 -9.29 -2.92
N GLU A 53 7.16 -10.51 -2.61
CA GLU A 53 8.01 -11.63 -2.19
C GLU A 53 9.07 -12.02 -3.25
N SER A 54 8.83 -11.70 -4.52
CA SER A 54 9.78 -11.97 -5.61
C SER A 54 10.94 -10.96 -5.67
N GLY A 55 10.99 -9.98 -4.77
CA GLY A 55 12.09 -9.02 -4.64
C GLY A 55 12.09 -7.90 -5.68
N THR A 56 11.04 -7.78 -6.49
CA THR A 56 10.84 -6.61 -7.36
C THR A 56 10.42 -5.43 -6.48
N GLY A 57 11.06 -4.27 -6.63
CA GLY A 57 10.65 -3.09 -5.86
C GLY A 57 9.20 -2.70 -6.20
N SER A 58 8.34 -2.60 -5.19
CA SER A 58 6.89 -2.49 -5.39
C SER A 58 6.30 -1.24 -4.75
N LEU A 59 5.28 -0.68 -5.40
CA LEU A 59 4.55 0.51 -4.90
C LEU A 59 3.06 0.36 -5.18
N SER A 60 2.23 0.72 -4.21
CA SER A 60 0.79 0.87 -4.40
C SER A 60 0.20 1.93 -3.46
N THR A 61 -1.06 2.28 -3.69
CA THR A 61 -1.83 3.12 -2.77
C THR A 61 -3.06 2.38 -2.26
N THR A 62 -3.55 2.77 -1.08
CA THR A 62 -4.85 2.34 -0.58
C THR A 62 -5.41 3.39 0.36
N HIS A 63 -6.74 3.46 0.48
CA HIS A 63 -7.39 4.31 1.46
C HIS A 63 -7.29 3.73 2.87
N ALA A 64 -6.63 4.45 3.78
CA ALA A 64 -6.56 4.14 5.20
C ALA A 64 -6.47 5.42 6.05
N ALA A 65 -6.93 5.35 7.30
CA ALA A 65 -6.90 6.51 8.21
C ALA A 65 -5.50 6.83 8.73
N ASP A 66 -4.68 5.79 8.92
CA ASP A 66 -3.32 5.83 9.45
C ASP A 66 -2.56 4.57 8.99
N ALA A 67 -1.26 4.51 9.27
CA ALA A 67 -0.42 3.38 8.89
C ALA A 67 -0.88 2.02 9.46
N ASN A 68 -1.35 1.97 10.70
CA ASN A 68 -1.88 0.74 11.30
C ASN A 68 -3.17 0.27 10.60
N ALA A 69 -4.05 1.20 10.27
CA ALA A 69 -5.27 0.95 9.51
C ALA A 69 -4.96 0.47 8.09
N CYS A 70 -3.88 0.96 7.49
CA CYS A 70 -3.39 0.48 6.19
C CYS A 70 -3.07 -1.01 6.26
N ILE A 71 -2.22 -1.43 7.21
CA ILE A 71 -1.85 -2.85 7.37
C ILE A 71 -3.08 -3.72 7.63
N ARG A 72 -3.96 -3.31 8.57
CA ARG A 72 -5.21 -4.05 8.85
C ARG A 72 -6.07 -4.20 7.61
N LYS A 73 -6.22 -3.13 6.81
CA LYS A 73 -7.01 -3.17 5.58
C LYS A 73 -6.39 -4.11 4.56
N LEU A 74 -5.08 -4.03 4.32
CA LEU A 74 -4.40 -4.90 3.36
C LEU A 74 -4.50 -6.37 3.75
N VAL A 75 -4.42 -6.69 5.05
CA VAL A 75 -4.67 -8.06 5.55
C VAL A 75 -6.09 -8.50 5.22
N THR A 76 -7.09 -7.68 5.52
CA THR A 76 -8.50 -7.99 5.17
C THR A 76 -8.67 -8.20 3.67
N CYS A 77 -8.14 -7.30 2.84
CA CYS A 77 -8.22 -7.42 1.38
C CYS A 77 -7.51 -8.67 0.86
N ALA A 78 -6.38 -9.07 1.44
CA ALA A 78 -5.69 -10.31 1.07
C ALA A 78 -6.53 -11.55 1.39
N MET A 79 -7.23 -11.56 2.53
CA MET A 79 -8.11 -12.67 2.93
C MET A 79 -9.28 -12.88 1.96
N GLU A 80 -9.69 -11.85 1.21
CA GLU A 80 -10.72 -11.96 0.17
C GLU A 80 -10.31 -12.89 -1.00
N ALA A 81 -9.02 -13.22 -1.13
CA ALA A 81 -8.54 -14.19 -2.12
C ALA A 81 -9.01 -15.63 -1.84
N GLY A 82 -9.50 -15.92 -0.62
CA GLY A 82 -10.19 -17.15 -0.27
C GLY A 82 -9.76 -17.77 1.05
N ASN A 83 -10.48 -18.81 1.50
CA ASN A 83 -10.34 -19.43 2.83
C ASN A 83 -8.94 -19.98 3.17
N HIS A 84 -8.08 -20.15 2.18
CA HIS A 84 -6.69 -20.59 2.36
C HIS A 84 -5.77 -19.46 2.85
N VAL A 85 -6.20 -18.20 2.73
CA VAL A 85 -5.47 -17.03 3.21
C VAL A 85 -6.00 -16.66 4.59
N THR A 86 -5.35 -17.21 5.62
CA THR A 86 -5.68 -16.85 7.01
C THR A 86 -5.17 -15.44 7.32
N ARG A 87 -5.74 -14.81 8.35
CA ARG A 87 -5.29 -13.50 8.84
C ARG A 87 -3.79 -13.51 9.16
N ASP A 88 -3.33 -14.55 9.84
CA ASP A 88 -1.96 -14.64 10.31
C ASP A 88 -0.99 -14.86 9.15
N LEU A 89 -1.34 -15.71 8.18
CA LEU A 89 -0.56 -15.89 6.95
C LEU A 89 -0.49 -14.60 6.12
N ALA A 90 -1.60 -13.88 5.98
CA ALA A 90 -1.64 -12.63 5.25
C ALA A 90 -0.78 -11.56 5.94
N LEU A 91 -0.87 -11.46 7.26
CA LEU A 91 -0.08 -10.51 8.05
C LEU A 91 1.41 -10.83 7.98
N GLU A 92 1.80 -12.09 8.21
CA GLU A 92 3.18 -12.56 8.13
C GLU A 92 3.80 -12.21 6.78
N LYS A 93 3.12 -12.56 5.68
CA LYS A 93 3.63 -12.28 4.33
C LYS A 93 3.67 -10.80 4.01
N LEU A 94 2.64 -10.05 4.40
CA LEU A 94 2.60 -8.60 4.17
C LEU A 94 3.74 -7.89 4.92
N VAL A 95 3.94 -8.20 6.19
CA VAL A 95 5.00 -7.59 7.02
C VAL A 95 6.38 -8.01 6.53
N GLY A 96 6.53 -9.22 6.00
CA GLY A 96 7.78 -9.69 5.40
C GLY A 96 8.20 -8.93 4.14
N CYS A 97 7.28 -8.23 3.46
CA CYS A 97 7.55 -7.57 2.19
C CYS A 97 7.21 -6.07 2.13
N LEU A 98 6.43 -5.55 3.09
CA LEU A 98 6.11 -4.14 3.19
C LEU A 98 7.19 -3.41 3.97
N ASN A 99 7.94 -2.53 3.33
CA ASN A 99 9.02 -1.81 4.01
C ASN A 99 8.56 -0.47 4.57
N LEU A 100 7.81 0.33 3.81
CA LEU A 100 7.56 1.73 4.16
C LEU A 100 6.12 2.13 3.83
N ILE A 101 5.50 2.89 4.73
CA ILE A 101 4.18 3.49 4.53
C ILE A 101 4.33 5.01 4.60
N VAL A 102 3.89 5.69 3.54
CA VAL A 102 3.78 7.16 3.50
C VAL A 102 2.30 7.52 3.62
N GLN A 103 1.90 8.11 4.75
CA GLN A 103 0.52 8.54 4.95
C GLN A 103 0.36 9.98 4.47
N LEU A 104 -0.63 10.19 3.61
CA LEU A 104 -1.02 11.52 3.14
C LEU A 104 -2.27 11.99 3.86
N ASN A 105 -2.25 13.24 4.33
CA ASN A 105 -3.42 13.90 4.90
C ASN A 105 -3.79 15.12 4.06
N ARG A 106 -5.05 15.54 4.16
CA ARG A 106 -5.58 16.68 3.41
C ARG A 106 -6.58 17.49 4.22
N ARG A 107 -6.56 18.81 4.04
CA ARG A 107 -7.53 19.72 4.66
C ARG A 107 -7.89 20.84 3.71
N VAL A 108 -9.18 21.15 3.64
CA VAL A 108 -9.66 22.35 2.98
C VAL A 108 -9.52 23.51 3.96
N VAL A 109 -8.79 24.54 3.57
CA VAL A 109 -8.56 25.75 4.35
C VAL A 109 -9.27 26.90 3.65
N THR A 110 -10.08 27.65 4.39
CA THR A 110 -10.70 28.88 3.89
C THR A 110 -9.75 30.05 4.14
N LEU A 111 -9.34 30.75 3.08
CA LEU A 111 -8.48 31.92 3.14
C LEU A 111 -9.30 33.17 3.55
N PRO A 112 -8.64 34.26 4.00
CA PRO A 112 -9.32 35.48 4.43
C PRO A 112 -10.23 36.12 3.37
N ASP A 113 -9.96 35.87 2.08
CA ASP A 113 -10.76 36.33 0.94
C ASP A 113 -11.98 35.42 0.64
N GLY A 114 -12.21 34.40 1.47
CA GLY A 114 -13.29 33.43 1.31
C GLY A 114 -12.98 32.28 0.35
N THR A 115 -11.82 32.28 -0.32
CA THR A 115 -11.44 31.20 -1.22
C THR A 115 -11.09 29.93 -0.45
N GLN A 116 -11.48 28.77 -0.97
CA GLN A 116 -11.13 27.47 -0.39
C GLN A 116 -9.91 26.89 -1.09
N GLN A 117 -8.90 26.54 -0.30
CA GLN A 117 -7.67 25.91 -0.78
C GLN A 117 -7.54 24.50 -0.19
N LEU A 118 -7.40 23.50 -1.05
CA LEU A 118 -7.07 22.14 -0.62
C LEU A 118 -5.57 22.02 -0.35
N ARG A 119 -5.20 21.86 0.91
CA ARG A 119 -3.84 21.54 1.34
C ARG A 119 -3.68 20.03 1.49
N ARG A 120 -2.54 19.51 1.04
CA ARG A 120 -2.11 18.12 1.21
C ARG A 120 -0.71 18.10 1.80
N TRP A 121 -0.43 17.13 2.66
CA TRP A 121 0.88 16.95 3.24
C TRP A 121 1.09 15.48 3.62
N VAL A 122 2.36 15.10 3.79
CA VAL A 122 2.71 13.81 4.41
C VAL A 122 2.52 13.97 5.92
N SER A 123 1.65 13.15 6.53
CA SER A 123 1.37 13.19 7.98
C SER A 123 2.25 12.24 8.78
N GLU A 124 2.70 11.15 8.17
CA GLU A 124 3.68 10.24 8.76
C GLU A 124 4.42 9.47 7.65
N VAL A 125 5.67 9.12 7.95
CA VAL A 125 6.45 8.13 7.19
C VAL A 125 6.89 7.10 8.19
N VAL A 126 6.46 5.85 8.01
CA VAL A 126 6.79 4.76 8.95
C VAL A 126 7.52 3.63 8.22
N LEU A 127 8.55 3.12 8.87
CA LEU A 127 9.20 1.86 8.56
C LEU A 127 8.38 0.76 9.23
N VAL A 128 8.09 -0.30 8.48
CA VAL A 128 7.39 -1.49 8.99
C VAL A 128 8.44 -2.55 9.27
N GLU A 129 8.46 -3.05 10.50
CA GLU A 129 9.39 -4.09 10.92
C GLU A 129 8.65 -5.34 11.40
N PRO A 130 9.19 -6.54 11.11
CA PRO A 130 8.75 -7.76 11.77
C PRO A 130 8.93 -7.63 13.29
N GLY A 131 7.88 -7.91 14.06
CA GLY A 131 7.94 -7.91 15.52
C GLY A 131 8.38 -9.25 16.09
N GLU A 132 8.91 -9.24 17.31
CA GLU A 132 9.46 -10.43 17.99
C GLU A 132 8.41 -11.47 18.42
N ARG A 133 7.12 -11.10 18.46
CA ARG A 133 6.02 -12.03 18.83
C ARG A 133 5.42 -12.65 17.58
N GLU A 134 4.88 -13.86 17.73
CA GLU A 134 4.27 -14.71 16.68
C GLU A 134 3.24 -14.02 15.75
N LEU A 135 2.78 -12.79 16.04
CA LEU A 135 1.80 -12.04 15.24
C LEU A 135 2.05 -10.51 15.19
N GLY A 136 3.19 -10.02 15.67
CA GLY A 136 3.44 -8.58 15.83
C GLY A 136 4.25 -7.99 14.67
N TYR A 137 3.88 -6.78 14.22
CA TYR A 137 4.79 -5.88 13.51
C TYR A 137 5.06 -4.67 14.41
N ALA A 138 6.18 -4.00 14.19
CA ALA A 138 6.49 -2.70 14.77
C ALA A 138 6.44 -1.64 13.67
N LEU A 139 6.00 -0.43 14.05
CA LEU A 139 6.05 0.75 13.19
C LEU A 139 7.05 1.73 13.80
N GLU A 140 8.13 1.99 13.08
CA GLU A 140 9.10 3.01 13.47
C GLU A 140 8.87 4.27 12.64
N HIS A 141 8.63 5.40 13.31
CA HIS A 141 8.35 6.65 12.64
C HIS A 141 9.66 7.34 12.21
N LEU A 142 9.84 7.46 10.89
CA LEU A 142 10.89 8.30 10.30
C LEU A 142 10.47 9.77 10.30
N CYS A 143 9.18 10.03 10.05
CA CYS A 143 8.58 11.35 10.14
C CYS A 143 7.21 11.30 10.80
N GLY A 144 6.87 12.30 11.61
CA GLY A 144 5.55 12.45 12.23
C GLY A 144 5.32 11.53 13.44
N PRO A 145 4.06 11.26 13.84
CA PRO A 145 2.82 11.66 13.16
C PRO A 145 2.50 13.16 13.32
N SER A 146 1.82 13.74 12.34
CA SER A 146 1.36 15.14 12.33
C SER A 146 -0.09 15.28 11.85
N MET A 147 -0.90 15.98 12.65
CA MET A 147 -2.32 16.19 12.39
C MET A 147 -2.61 17.51 11.65
N ASP A 148 -1.77 18.52 11.81
CA ASP A 148 -2.04 19.90 11.38
C ASP A 148 -0.93 20.49 10.49
N GLY A 149 -0.28 19.64 9.70
CA GLY A 149 0.72 20.07 8.72
C GLY A 149 1.74 18.99 8.38
N PRO A 150 2.76 19.29 7.56
CA PRO A 150 3.78 18.34 7.18
C PRO A 150 4.46 17.70 8.39
N ALA A 151 4.66 16.39 8.31
CA ALA A 151 5.40 15.61 9.29
C ALA A 151 6.84 16.13 9.43
N GLN A 152 7.33 16.19 10.67
CA GLN A 152 8.74 16.50 10.94
C GLN A 152 9.53 15.20 11.04
N ALA A 153 10.78 15.23 10.56
CA ALA A 153 11.69 14.09 10.68
C ALA A 153 12.02 13.82 12.15
N SER A 154 12.12 12.54 12.52
CA SER A 154 12.55 12.10 13.85
C SER A 154 14.02 12.48 14.14
N GLY A 155 14.81 12.69 13.08
CA GLY A 155 16.26 12.92 13.16
C GLY A 155 17.05 11.62 13.36
N ILE A 156 16.38 10.47 13.40
CA ILE A 156 16.98 9.15 13.58
C ILE A 156 16.62 8.30 12.35
N LEU A 157 17.66 7.80 11.67
CA LEU A 157 17.50 6.89 10.53
C LEU A 157 17.93 5.48 10.98
N PRO A 158 17.01 4.52 11.00
CA PRO A 158 17.32 3.13 11.27
C PRO A 158 18.31 2.56 10.26
N PRO A 159 19.18 1.60 10.65
CA PRO A 159 20.16 0.98 9.76
C PRO A 159 19.61 0.51 8.41
N GLN A 160 18.38 -0.01 8.40
CA GLN A 160 17.63 -0.54 7.27
C GLN A 160 17.41 0.51 6.18
N VAL A 161 17.32 1.79 6.55
CA VAL A 161 17.08 2.91 5.64
C VAL A 161 18.26 3.87 5.53
N MET A 162 19.40 3.57 6.17
CA MET A 162 20.60 4.41 6.05
C MET A 162 21.08 4.55 4.60
N ALA A 163 20.90 3.51 3.77
CA ALA A 163 21.22 3.58 2.34
C ALA A 163 20.43 4.67 1.60
N LEU A 164 19.28 5.12 2.12
CA LEU A 164 18.52 6.22 1.54
C LEU A 164 19.30 7.56 1.59
N THR A 165 20.25 7.71 2.51
CA THR A 165 21.09 8.91 2.60
C THR A 165 21.96 9.12 1.36
N GLU A 166 22.34 8.03 0.67
CA GLU A 166 23.06 8.09 -0.60
C GLU A 166 22.22 8.73 -1.71
N TYR A 167 20.90 8.78 -1.54
CA TYR A 167 19.94 9.35 -2.47
C TYR A 167 19.38 10.71 -2.00
N GLY A 168 19.98 11.31 -0.96
CA GLY A 168 19.63 12.64 -0.47
C GLY A 168 18.47 12.68 0.53
N PHE A 169 18.17 11.56 1.19
CA PHE A 169 17.24 11.47 2.32
C PHE A 169 17.92 11.69 3.67
#